data_AF-A0A259LPA3-F1
#
_entry.id   AF-A0A259LPA3-F1
#
_cell.length_a   1.000
_cell.length_b   1.000
_cell.length_c   1.000
_cell.angle_alpha   90.00
_cell.angle_beta   90.00
_cell.angle_gamma   90.00
#
_symmetry.space_group_name_H-M   'P 1'
#
loop_
_entity.id
_entity.type
_entity.pdbx_description
1 polymer ?
#
loop_
_entity_poly.entity_id
_entity_poly.type
_entity_poly.pdbx_seq_one_letter_code
_entity_poly.pdbx_strand_id
1 'polypeptide(L)'
;MGKQRFRYSASILKTSHVAVFIGLLLAFLIGSFLWLELPNLQALDFRQLISDQDGNVAFEWYLIAICAVLGGLVMYFNGQIRLEIDNEALRIHVPPLTGLGLIGFTTGKHRIPLTSIRKIELAPVTGIKNLVQALQHSKLIVVTDTQTYRLQPYNYLKVGQPDHRIGFRSAFGKPKTQAETLIAEAPLVKALSELTRGEAEFSSRPTDRTGPLANHFDLTKHRGILLLLVLLTGLGTYALVDYVLLTEFLILGDLPLWPFISSGLVAGALGVRLGRGAPAAERFGITALLCAVAMLATFPGLQRYTLLVSPEPQTVDFQNTETAYFTNPQYPDIDQRQSNIPEYWQSFPAGDIYTFNLHESGLGFVLISMSSVYAESRAFYGAQSPTQ
;
A
#
# COMPACT_ATOMS: atom_id res chain seq x y z
N MET A 1 -40.62 4.88 -13.97
CA MET A 1 -39.72 5.38 -12.92
C MET A 1 -38.74 6.38 -13.51
N GLY A 2 -38.24 7.35 -12.74
CA GLY A 2 -37.15 8.22 -13.19
C GLY A 2 -35.81 7.47 -13.16
N LYS A 3 -34.86 7.90 -14.01
CA LYS A 3 -33.49 7.33 -14.08
C LYS A 3 -32.82 7.35 -12.71
N GLN A 4 -32.51 6.17 -12.16
CA GLN A 4 -31.79 6.04 -10.89
C GLN A 4 -30.29 5.86 -11.15
N ARG A 5 -29.46 6.60 -10.42
CA ARG A 5 -27.99 6.51 -10.54
C ARG A 5 -27.38 6.06 -9.22
N PHE A 6 -26.41 5.16 -9.32
CA PHE A 6 -25.67 4.60 -8.22
C PHE A 6 -24.18 4.80 -8.43
N ARG A 7 -23.48 5.20 -7.38
CA ARG A 7 -22.03 5.33 -7.33
C ARG A 7 -21.47 4.25 -6.43
N TYR A 8 -20.44 3.56 -6.87
CA TYR A 8 -19.75 2.59 -6.04
C TYR A 8 -18.81 3.29 -5.05
N SER A 9 -18.71 2.75 -3.84
CA SER A 9 -17.67 3.08 -2.88
C SER A 9 -16.94 1.82 -2.43
N ALA A 10 -15.61 1.88 -2.38
CA ALA A 10 -14.79 0.76 -1.92
C ALA A 10 -14.94 0.49 -0.40
N SER A 11 -15.38 1.49 0.36
CA SER A 11 -15.56 1.38 1.81
C SER A 11 -17.01 1.11 2.19
N ILE A 12 -17.18 0.15 3.11
CA ILE A 12 -18.45 -0.20 3.77
C ILE A 12 -18.76 0.81 4.90
N LEU A 13 -17.78 1.60 5.34
CA LEU A 13 -17.96 2.65 6.35
C LEU A 13 -18.45 3.95 5.71
N LYS A 14 -19.24 4.73 6.46
CA LYS A 14 -19.63 6.08 6.06
C LYS A 14 -18.42 6.97 5.73
N THR A 15 -18.56 7.86 4.76
CA THR A 15 -17.45 8.75 4.32
C THR A 15 -16.89 9.56 5.48
N SER A 16 -17.76 10.08 6.37
CA SER A 16 -17.33 10.86 7.55
C SER A 16 -16.43 10.05 8.49
N HIS A 17 -16.67 8.75 8.62
CA HIS A 17 -15.91 7.89 9.52
C HIS A 17 -14.59 7.45 8.89
N VAL A 18 -14.58 7.23 7.57
CA VAL A 18 -13.34 7.02 6.82
C VAL A 18 -12.44 8.26 6.92
N ALA A 19 -13.01 9.46 6.78
CA ALA A 19 -12.26 10.71 6.92
C ALA A 19 -11.69 10.88 8.34
N VAL A 20 -12.48 10.59 9.38
CA VAL A 20 -12.00 10.61 10.77
C VAL A 20 -10.89 9.59 11.00
N PHE A 21 -11.02 8.37 10.47
CA PHE A 21 -10.00 7.34 10.61
C PHE A 21 -8.69 7.73 9.90
N ILE A 22 -8.77 8.22 8.67
CA ILE A 22 -7.61 8.74 7.92
C ILE A 22 -6.99 9.92 8.66
N GLY A 23 -7.80 10.84 9.19
CA GLY A 23 -7.34 11.99 9.97
C GLY A 23 -6.63 11.58 11.26
N LEU A 24 -7.17 10.60 12.00
CA LEU A 24 -6.53 10.05 13.20
C LEU A 24 -5.23 9.31 12.86
N LEU A 25 -5.19 8.57 11.76
CA LEU A 25 -4.00 7.84 11.32
C LEU A 25 -2.91 8.80 10.85
N LEU A 26 -3.27 9.86 10.13
CA LEU A 26 -2.36 10.97 9.82
C LEU A 26 -1.88 11.69 11.07
N ALA A 27 -2.77 12.01 12.01
CA ALA A 27 -2.39 12.65 13.27
C ALA A 27 -1.48 11.76 14.12
N PHE A 28 -1.69 10.44 14.10
CA PHE A 28 -0.83 9.47 14.77
C PHE A 28 0.53 9.34 14.06
N LEU A 29 0.56 9.30 12.73
CA LEU A 29 1.80 9.26 11.96
C LEU A 29 2.61 10.54 12.17
N ILE A 30 1.97 11.71 12.04
CA ILE A 30 2.57 13.02 12.30
C ILE A 30 3.01 13.11 13.76
N GLY A 31 2.18 12.68 14.72
CA GLY A 31 2.52 12.67 16.13
C GLY A 31 3.67 11.73 16.46
N SER A 32 3.75 10.55 15.82
CA SER A 32 4.85 9.60 15.99
C SER A 32 6.14 10.12 15.37
N PHE A 33 6.03 10.77 14.21
CA PHE A 33 7.14 11.45 13.56
C PHE A 33 7.67 12.60 14.43
N LEU A 34 6.78 13.46 14.92
CA LEU A 34 7.11 14.53 15.87
C LEU A 34 7.63 13.98 17.21
N TRP A 35 7.23 12.78 17.62
CA TRP A 35 7.73 12.10 18.82
C TRP A 35 9.14 11.53 18.64
N LEU A 36 9.46 11.05 17.44
CA LEU A 36 10.82 10.65 17.09
C LEU A 36 11.75 11.88 16.98
N GLU A 37 11.22 13.01 16.52
CA GLU A 37 11.94 14.29 16.36
C GLU A 37 11.87 15.21 17.60
N LEU A 38 11.19 14.79 18.67
CA LEU A 38 10.90 15.59 19.86
C LEU A 38 12.14 16.12 20.61
N PRO A 39 13.34 15.49 20.56
CA PRO A 39 14.54 16.11 21.14
C PRO A 39 15.00 17.38 20.40
N ASN A 40 14.61 17.58 19.13
CA ASN A 40 15.20 18.58 18.21
C ASN A 40 14.20 19.55 17.59
N LEU A 41 12.97 19.67 18.12
CA LEU A 41 11.92 20.55 17.57
C LEU A 41 12.29 22.03 17.42
N GLN A 42 13.31 22.52 18.14
CA GLN A 42 13.79 23.90 18.02
C GLN A 42 14.74 24.13 16.83
N ALA A 43 15.27 23.06 16.22
CA ALA A 43 16.24 23.12 15.11
C ALA A 43 15.69 22.56 13.77
N LEU A 44 14.42 22.19 13.73
CA LEU A 44 13.80 21.55 12.56
C LEU A 44 13.52 22.56 11.44
N ASP A 45 14.39 22.61 10.43
CA ASP A 45 14.12 23.31 9.18
C ASP A 45 13.21 22.44 8.28
N PHE A 46 11.95 22.84 8.13
CA PHE A 46 10.96 22.14 7.30
C PHE A 46 11.40 21.96 5.83
N ARG A 47 12.38 22.72 5.35
CA ARG A 47 12.96 22.52 4.00
C ARG A 47 13.80 21.25 3.90
N GLN A 48 14.60 20.94 4.91
CA GLN A 48 15.39 19.69 4.97
C GLN A 48 14.48 18.46 5.05
N LEU A 49 13.25 18.66 5.53
CA LEU A 49 12.26 17.60 5.55
C LEU A 49 11.85 17.18 4.14
N ILE A 50 11.77 18.08 3.15
CA ILE A 50 11.11 17.86 1.83
C ILE A 50 12.13 17.63 0.70
N SER A 51 13.31 18.21 0.82
CA SER A 51 14.37 18.14 -0.19
C SER A 51 15.67 17.68 0.43
N ASP A 52 16.28 16.69 -0.21
CA ASP A 52 17.72 16.46 -0.14
C ASP A 52 18.45 17.71 -0.65
N GLN A 53 19.61 18.02 -0.10
CA GLN A 53 20.19 19.36 -0.16
C GLN A 53 20.91 19.70 -1.48
N ASP A 54 20.84 18.84 -2.50
CA ASP A 54 21.01 19.22 -3.92
C ASP A 54 19.78 20.00 -4.47
N GLY A 55 18.74 20.19 -3.66
CA GLY A 55 17.43 20.68 -4.10
C GLY A 55 16.55 19.59 -4.72
N ASN A 56 17.00 18.34 -4.65
CA ASN A 56 16.25 17.17 -5.10
C ASN A 56 15.28 16.72 -4.01
N VAL A 57 14.08 16.29 -4.39
CA VAL A 57 13.09 15.78 -3.42
C VAL A 57 13.65 14.51 -2.76
N ALA A 58 13.60 14.37 -1.43
CA ALA A 58 14.15 13.18 -0.76
C ALA A 58 13.43 11.90 -1.24
N PHE A 59 14.13 10.76 -1.29
CA PHE A 59 13.59 9.51 -1.84
C PHE A 59 12.28 9.07 -1.16
N GLU A 60 12.16 9.34 0.14
CA GLU A 60 10.98 9.09 0.97
C GLU A 60 9.76 9.86 0.44
N TRP A 61 9.95 11.08 -0.07
CA TRP A 61 8.87 11.86 -0.69
C TRP A 61 8.54 11.40 -2.10
N TYR A 62 9.51 10.90 -2.87
CA TYR A 62 9.20 10.20 -4.12
C TYR A 62 8.38 8.95 -3.84
N LEU A 63 8.70 8.18 -2.80
CA LEU A 63 7.93 7.01 -2.38
C LEU A 63 6.51 7.41 -1.92
N ILE A 64 6.39 8.42 -1.06
CA ILE A 64 5.08 8.96 -0.60
C ILE A 64 4.29 9.49 -1.80
N ALA A 65 4.92 10.21 -2.73
CA ALA A 65 4.29 10.74 -3.92
C ALA A 65 3.82 9.61 -4.85
N ILE A 66 4.64 8.58 -5.08
CA ILE A 66 4.27 7.39 -5.85
C ILE A 66 3.10 6.66 -5.17
N CYS A 67 3.15 6.45 -3.86
CA CYS A 67 2.06 5.86 -3.09
C CYS A 67 0.78 6.72 -3.14
N ALA A 68 0.90 8.04 -3.08
CA ALA A 68 -0.21 8.97 -3.19
C ALA A 68 -0.81 8.98 -4.61
N VAL A 69 0.03 8.93 -5.64
CA VAL A 69 -0.39 8.80 -7.05
C VAL A 69 -1.09 7.47 -7.27
N LEU A 70 -0.53 6.35 -6.79
CA LEU A 70 -1.14 5.02 -6.88
C LEU A 70 -2.47 4.98 -6.12
N GLY A 71 -2.51 5.49 -4.89
CA GLY A 71 -3.73 5.60 -4.08
C GLY A 71 -4.78 6.49 -4.75
N GLY A 72 -4.35 7.61 -5.33
CA GLY A 72 -5.17 8.53 -6.10
C GLY A 72 -5.73 7.90 -7.37
N LEU A 73 -4.91 7.14 -8.10
CA LEU A 73 -5.34 6.35 -9.27
C LEU A 73 -6.39 5.31 -8.86
N VAL A 74 -6.16 4.54 -7.78
CA VAL A 74 -7.13 3.58 -7.26
C VAL A 74 -8.44 4.27 -6.88
N MET A 75 -8.38 5.41 -6.18
CA MET A 75 -9.57 6.20 -5.84
C MET A 75 -10.28 6.76 -7.08
N TYR A 76 -9.52 7.23 -8.07
CA TYR A 76 -10.05 7.75 -9.33
C TYR A 76 -10.78 6.66 -10.11
N PHE A 77 -10.14 5.51 -10.36
CA PHE A 77 -10.75 4.37 -11.05
C PHE A 77 -11.98 3.85 -10.30
N ASN A 78 -11.93 3.76 -8.96
CA ASN A 78 -13.09 3.38 -8.17
C ASN A 78 -14.22 4.43 -8.25
N GLY A 79 -13.89 5.72 -8.32
CA GLY A 79 -14.84 6.81 -8.48
C GLY A 79 -15.56 6.83 -9.82
N GLN A 80 -15.00 6.19 -10.85
CA GLN A 80 -15.62 6.04 -12.17
C GLN A 80 -16.62 4.88 -12.24
N ILE A 81 -16.68 4.01 -11.23
CA ILE A 81 -17.65 2.93 -11.20
C ILE A 81 -19.06 3.49 -10.96
N ARG A 82 -19.94 3.24 -11.93
CA ARG A 82 -21.31 3.73 -11.91
C ARG A 82 -22.27 2.65 -12.38
N LEU A 83 -23.43 2.64 -11.76
CA LEU A 83 -24.55 1.80 -12.17
C LEU A 83 -25.75 2.72 -12.38
N GLU A 84 -26.36 2.63 -13.54
CA GLU A 84 -27.55 3.40 -13.87
C GLU A 84 -28.70 2.44 -14.18
N ILE A 85 -29.87 2.72 -13.61
CA ILE A 85 -31.08 1.97 -13.88
C ILE A 85 -32.10 2.93 -14.49
N ASP A 86 -32.57 2.58 -15.68
CA ASP A 86 -33.63 3.29 -16.38
C ASP A 86 -34.81 2.36 -16.67
N ASN A 87 -35.89 2.85 -17.27
CA ASN A 87 -37.07 2.02 -17.56
C ASN A 87 -36.81 0.91 -18.61
N GLU A 88 -35.72 0.99 -19.39
CA GLU A 88 -35.41 0.04 -20.46
C GLU A 88 -34.25 -0.90 -20.12
N ALA A 89 -33.24 -0.41 -19.40
CA ALA A 89 -31.98 -1.14 -19.23
C ALA A 89 -31.24 -0.79 -17.93
N LEU A 90 -30.54 -1.80 -17.41
CA LEU A 90 -29.50 -1.68 -16.41
C LEU A 90 -28.16 -1.45 -17.11
N ARG A 91 -27.54 -0.29 -16.88
CA ARG A 91 -26.21 0.06 -17.42
C ARG A 91 -25.17 -0.04 -16.32
N ILE A 92 -24.19 -0.90 -16.51
CA ILE A 92 -23.08 -1.11 -15.58
C ILE A 92 -21.82 -0.57 -16.24
N HIS A 93 -21.16 0.38 -15.58
CA HIS A 93 -19.85 0.85 -15.97
C HIS A 93 -18.85 0.60 -14.84
N VAL A 94 -18.00 -0.39 -15.03
CA VAL A 94 -16.92 -0.73 -14.10
C VAL A 94 -15.62 -0.71 -14.91
N PRO A 95 -14.72 0.26 -14.72
CA PRO A 95 -13.45 0.28 -15.43
C PRO A 95 -12.64 -1.01 -15.22
N PRO A 96 -11.86 -1.45 -16.23
CA PRO A 96 -10.83 -2.45 -16.00
C PRO A 96 -9.85 -1.89 -14.96
N LEU A 97 -9.32 -2.71 -14.04
CA LEU A 97 -8.39 -2.36 -12.95
C LEU A 97 -9.00 -1.97 -11.58
N THR A 98 -10.31 -2.11 -11.36
CA THR A 98 -10.97 -1.64 -10.13
C THR A 98 -10.91 -2.58 -8.91
N GLY A 99 -10.10 -3.63 -8.93
CA GLY A 99 -10.06 -4.63 -7.85
C GLY A 99 -11.32 -5.49 -7.71
N LEU A 100 -12.48 -5.03 -8.19
CA LEU A 100 -13.76 -5.73 -8.20
C LEU A 100 -13.75 -7.02 -9.04
N GLY A 101 -13.02 -7.01 -10.16
CA GLY A 101 -12.77 -8.21 -10.96
C GLY A 101 -12.06 -9.31 -10.17
N LEU A 102 -11.17 -8.93 -9.24
CA LEU A 102 -10.41 -9.84 -8.37
C LEU A 102 -11.31 -10.63 -7.41
N ILE A 103 -12.46 -10.06 -7.06
CA ILE A 103 -13.42 -10.60 -6.08
C ILE A 103 -14.58 -11.31 -6.81
N GLY A 104 -14.51 -11.40 -8.14
CA GLY A 104 -15.49 -12.10 -8.98
C GLY A 104 -16.75 -11.31 -9.28
N PHE A 105 -16.69 -9.97 -9.23
CA PHE A 105 -17.76 -9.07 -9.66
C PHE A 105 -17.58 -8.65 -11.13
N THR A 106 -18.68 -8.33 -11.80
CA THR A 106 -18.70 -7.94 -13.22
C THR A 106 -17.92 -6.65 -13.45
N THR A 107 -16.92 -6.70 -14.34
CA THR A 107 -16.17 -5.54 -14.84
C THR A 107 -16.53 -5.24 -16.30
N GLY A 108 -16.37 -3.99 -16.75
CA GLY A 108 -16.61 -3.56 -18.12
C GLY A 108 -17.81 -2.62 -18.29
N LYS A 109 -18.17 -2.35 -19.55
CA LYS A 109 -19.38 -1.60 -19.94
C LYS A 109 -20.43 -2.59 -20.40
N HIS A 110 -21.52 -2.71 -19.64
CA HIS A 110 -22.63 -3.60 -19.95
C HIS A 110 -23.93 -2.83 -20.02
N ARG A 111 -24.73 -3.11 -21.06
CA ARG A 111 -26.12 -2.65 -21.17
C ARG A 111 -27.00 -3.89 -21.15
N ILE A 112 -27.76 -4.05 -20.08
CA ILE A 112 -28.64 -5.20 -19.84
C ILE A 112 -30.08 -4.72 -20.02
N PRO A 113 -30.78 -5.12 -21.10
CA PRO A 113 -32.20 -4.85 -21.21
C PRO A 113 -32.96 -5.45 -20.01
N LEU A 114 -33.90 -4.72 -19.44
CA LEU A 114 -34.67 -5.25 -18.30
C LEU A 114 -35.51 -6.47 -18.68
N THR A 115 -35.94 -6.56 -19.93
CA THR A 115 -36.70 -7.69 -20.47
C THR A 115 -35.92 -8.99 -20.56
N SER A 116 -34.58 -8.93 -20.58
CA SER A 116 -33.74 -10.15 -20.63
C SER A 116 -33.35 -10.67 -19.26
N ILE A 117 -33.72 -9.97 -18.18
CA ILE A 117 -33.46 -10.39 -16.80
C ILE A 117 -34.49 -11.46 -16.44
N ARG A 118 -34.03 -12.69 -16.24
CA ARG A 118 -34.88 -13.81 -15.83
C ARG A 118 -35.01 -13.91 -14.32
N LYS A 119 -33.91 -13.65 -13.60
CA LYS A 119 -33.85 -13.85 -12.16
C LYS A 119 -32.83 -12.93 -11.51
N ILE A 120 -33.16 -12.49 -10.30
CA ILE A 120 -32.25 -11.76 -9.42
C ILE A 120 -32.11 -12.57 -8.13
N GLU A 121 -30.89 -13.01 -7.81
CA GLU A 121 -30.61 -13.79 -6.60
C GLU A 121 -29.69 -13.01 -5.66
N LEU A 122 -30.04 -12.99 -4.38
CA LEU A 122 -29.19 -12.48 -3.33
C LEU A 122 -28.52 -13.64 -2.59
N ALA A 123 -27.20 -13.76 -2.70
CA ALA A 123 -26.44 -14.78 -2.00
C ALA A 123 -25.72 -14.17 -0.78
N PRO A 124 -26.23 -14.35 0.45
CA PRO A 124 -25.50 -13.98 1.66
C PRO A 124 -24.34 -14.95 1.88
N VAL A 125 -23.22 -14.45 2.40
CA VAL A 125 -22.04 -15.30 2.65
C VAL A 125 -22.17 -15.97 4.02
N THR A 126 -22.30 -17.29 4.00
CA THR A 126 -22.36 -18.12 5.20
C THR A 126 -20.94 -18.41 5.74
N GLY A 127 -20.77 -18.37 7.06
CA GLY A 127 -19.51 -18.76 7.73
C GLY A 127 -18.52 -17.63 8.08
N ILE A 128 -18.80 -16.38 7.71
CA ILE A 128 -17.96 -15.23 8.07
C ILE A 128 -18.40 -14.66 9.43
N LYS A 129 -17.47 -14.53 10.38
CA LYS A 129 -17.71 -14.00 11.73
C LYS A 129 -17.70 -12.47 11.82
N ASN A 130 -17.18 -11.78 10.81
CA ASN A 130 -17.06 -10.32 10.77
C ASN A 130 -18.13 -9.71 9.83
N LEU A 131 -18.94 -8.78 10.35
CA LEU A 131 -19.98 -8.09 9.59
C LEU A 131 -19.45 -7.36 8.35
N VAL A 132 -18.32 -6.66 8.49
CA VAL A 132 -17.69 -5.92 7.38
C VAL A 132 -17.33 -6.89 6.25
N GLN A 133 -16.67 -7.99 6.58
CA GLN A 133 -16.32 -9.01 5.60
C GLN A 133 -17.57 -9.67 4.98
N ALA A 134 -18.61 -9.93 5.78
CA ALA A 134 -19.86 -10.51 5.28
C ALA A 134 -20.56 -9.58 4.26
N LEU A 135 -20.61 -8.28 4.53
CA LEU A 135 -21.13 -7.27 3.59
C LEU A 135 -20.25 -7.16 2.35
N GLN A 136 -18.93 -7.23 2.50
CA GLN A 136 -17.96 -7.14 1.40
C GLN A 136 -18.08 -8.31 0.42
N HIS A 137 -18.29 -9.51 0.94
CA HIS A 137 -18.38 -10.72 0.13
C HIS A 137 -19.81 -11.04 -0.35
N SER A 138 -20.82 -10.28 0.08
CA SER A 138 -22.20 -10.44 -0.37
C SER A 138 -22.33 -10.27 -1.88
N LYS A 139 -23.17 -11.09 -2.51
CA LYS A 139 -23.33 -11.11 -3.97
C LYS A 139 -24.79 -10.92 -4.34
N LEU A 140 -25.00 -10.00 -5.28
CA LEU A 140 -26.23 -9.84 -6.02
C LEU A 140 -25.99 -10.38 -7.43
N ILE A 141 -26.71 -11.43 -7.79
CA ILE A 141 -26.55 -12.16 -9.03
C ILE A 141 -27.74 -11.82 -9.93
N VAL A 142 -27.46 -11.23 -11.09
CA VAL A 142 -28.46 -10.91 -12.11
C VAL A 142 -28.29 -11.91 -13.26
N VAL A 143 -29.24 -12.82 -13.40
CA VAL A 143 -29.25 -13.86 -14.44
C VAL A 143 -30.06 -13.37 -15.62
N THR A 144 -29.44 -13.28 -16.79
CA THR A 144 -30.11 -12.97 -18.06
C THR A 144 -30.21 -14.18 -18.96
N ASP A 145 -30.88 -14.03 -20.11
CA ASP A 145 -30.95 -15.06 -21.16
C ASP A 145 -29.56 -15.55 -21.61
N THR A 146 -28.56 -14.67 -21.59
CA THR A 146 -27.26 -14.90 -22.23
C THR A 146 -26.11 -15.02 -21.23
N GLN A 147 -26.18 -14.33 -20.09
CA GLN A 147 -25.08 -14.31 -19.13
C GLN A 147 -25.53 -13.97 -17.71
N THR A 148 -24.63 -14.18 -16.75
CA THR A 148 -24.87 -13.90 -15.34
C THR A 148 -23.93 -12.79 -14.88
N TYR A 149 -24.50 -11.72 -14.33
CA TYR A 149 -23.76 -10.60 -13.79
C TYR A 149 -23.74 -10.67 -12.27
N ARG A 150 -22.61 -10.33 -11.66
CA ARG A 150 -22.42 -10.36 -10.21
C ARG A 150 -22.03 -8.97 -9.74
N LEU A 151 -22.79 -8.44 -8.78
CA LEU A 151 -22.61 -7.11 -8.23
C LEU A 151 -22.49 -7.20 -6.70
N GLN A 152 -21.79 -6.25 -6.12
CA GLN A 152 -21.66 -6.12 -4.67
C GLN A 152 -22.76 -5.19 -4.14
N PRO A 153 -23.87 -5.72 -3.58
CA PRO A 153 -25.09 -4.94 -3.38
C PRO A 153 -24.90 -3.76 -2.43
N TYR A 154 -24.14 -3.95 -1.35
CA TYR A 154 -24.03 -2.96 -0.28
C TYR A 154 -23.18 -1.73 -0.62
N ASN A 155 -22.22 -1.87 -1.54
CA ASN A 155 -21.23 -0.83 -1.85
C ASN A 155 -21.74 0.24 -2.84
N TYR A 156 -22.95 0.07 -3.39
CA TYR A 156 -23.57 1.03 -4.29
C TYR A 156 -24.46 2.03 -3.54
N LEU A 157 -24.04 3.30 -3.56
CA LEU A 157 -24.76 4.43 -2.99
C LEU A 157 -25.69 5.04 -4.03
N LYS A 158 -26.95 5.28 -3.68
CA LYS A 158 -27.89 6.01 -4.54
C LYS A 158 -27.56 7.50 -4.53
N VAL A 159 -27.37 8.10 -5.71
CA VAL A 159 -27.00 9.51 -5.83
C VAL A 159 -28.16 10.39 -5.33
N GLY A 160 -27.87 11.31 -4.41
CA GLY A 160 -28.86 12.22 -3.81
C GLY A 160 -29.63 11.65 -2.61
N GLN A 161 -29.29 10.46 -2.12
CA GLN A 161 -29.88 9.87 -0.92
C GLN A 161 -28.87 9.79 0.24
N PRO A 162 -29.36 9.68 1.50
CA PRO A 162 -28.51 9.53 2.67
C PRO A 162 -27.63 8.28 2.59
N ASP A 163 -26.41 8.39 3.12
CA ASP A 163 -25.41 7.31 3.14
C ASP A 163 -25.87 6.16 4.06
N HIS A 164 -26.26 5.03 3.45
CA HIS A 164 -26.78 3.84 4.14
C HIS A 164 -25.70 2.95 4.76
N ARG A 165 -24.42 3.29 4.57
CA ARG A 165 -23.28 2.55 5.10
C ARG A 165 -23.21 2.53 6.62
N ILE A 166 -22.55 1.52 7.18
CA ILE A 166 -22.44 1.36 8.62
C ILE A 166 -21.47 2.39 9.24
N GLY A 167 -21.72 2.74 10.50
CA GLY A 167 -20.78 3.51 11.33
C GLY A 167 -19.76 2.60 12.03
N PHE A 168 -18.76 3.22 12.66
CA PHE A 168 -17.65 2.49 13.32
C PHE A 168 -18.15 1.56 14.44
N ARG A 169 -19.09 2.02 15.28
CA ARG A 169 -19.65 1.22 16.39
C ARG A 169 -20.46 0.00 15.90
N SER A 170 -21.15 0.13 14.77
CA SER A 170 -21.93 -0.97 14.18
C SER A 170 -21.05 -2.02 13.48
N ALA A 171 -19.81 -1.69 13.10
CA ALA A 171 -18.90 -2.63 12.44
C ALA A 171 -18.41 -3.76 13.37
N PHE A 172 -18.50 -3.60 14.69
CA PHE A 172 -18.08 -4.58 15.71
C PHE A 172 -19.25 -5.39 16.31
N GLY A 173 -20.45 -5.34 15.72
CA GLY A 173 -21.67 -6.02 16.20
C GLY A 173 -21.80 -7.50 15.78
N LYS A 174 -22.86 -8.18 16.27
CA LYS A 174 -23.14 -9.60 15.94
C LYS A 174 -23.49 -9.77 14.44
N PRO A 175 -22.78 -10.63 13.70
CA PRO A 175 -22.56 -10.47 12.25
C PRO A 175 -23.69 -10.96 11.32
N LYS A 176 -24.45 -12.00 11.68
CA LYS A 176 -25.23 -12.76 10.68
C LYS A 176 -26.58 -12.13 10.33
N THR A 177 -27.44 -11.93 11.32
CA THR A 177 -28.79 -11.36 11.11
C THR A 177 -28.75 -9.89 10.71
N GLN A 178 -27.73 -9.15 11.16
CA GLN A 178 -27.51 -7.76 10.75
C GLN A 178 -27.01 -7.65 9.31
N ALA A 179 -26.18 -8.57 8.81
CA ALA A 179 -25.72 -8.52 7.42
C ALA A 179 -26.88 -8.70 6.43
N GLU A 180 -27.72 -9.72 6.64
CA GLU A 180 -28.84 -10.03 5.74
C GLU A 180 -29.85 -8.88 5.66
N THR A 181 -30.21 -8.29 6.81
CA THR A 181 -31.10 -7.12 6.89
C THR A 181 -30.50 -5.90 6.20
N LEU A 182 -29.23 -5.57 6.47
CA LEU A 182 -28.54 -4.44 5.82
C LEU A 182 -28.39 -4.60 4.31
N ILE A 183 -28.21 -5.84 3.82
CA ILE A 183 -28.13 -6.11 2.38
C ILE A 183 -29.52 -6.00 1.74
N ALA A 184 -30.56 -6.56 2.36
CA ALA A 184 -31.92 -6.46 1.86
C ALA A 184 -32.42 -5.00 1.80
N GLU A 185 -31.99 -4.19 2.76
CA GLU A 185 -32.32 -2.76 2.81
C GLU A 185 -31.47 -1.89 1.87
N ALA A 186 -30.43 -2.44 1.25
CA ALA A 186 -29.51 -1.69 0.41
C ALA A 186 -30.25 -1.05 -0.78
N PRO A 187 -29.96 0.22 -1.14
CA PRO A 187 -30.68 0.95 -2.18
C PRO A 187 -30.69 0.26 -3.55
N LEU A 188 -29.60 -0.43 -3.90
CA LEU A 188 -29.51 -1.17 -5.16
C LEU A 188 -30.46 -2.37 -5.19
N VAL A 189 -30.57 -3.10 -4.08
CA VAL A 189 -31.44 -4.27 -3.96
C VAL A 189 -32.90 -3.84 -4.02
N LYS A 190 -33.28 -2.80 -3.27
CA LYS A 190 -34.63 -2.23 -3.33
C LYS A 190 -35.01 -1.80 -4.75
N ALA A 191 -34.15 -1.02 -5.42
CA ALA A 191 -34.41 -0.56 -6.77
C ALA A 191 -34.61 -1.71 -7.78
N LEU A 192 -33.81 -2.76 -7.69
CA LEU A 192 -33.93 -3.92 -8.57
C LEU A 192 -35.15 -4.80 -8.26
N SER A 193 -35.53 -4.93 -6.98
CA SER A 193 -36.74 -5.65 -6.56
C SER A 193 -38.03 -4.97 -6.99
N GLU A 194 -38.06 -3.62 -6.98
CA GLU A 194 -39.18 -2.82 -7.48
C GLU A 194 -39.38 -3.02 -9.00
N LEU A 195 -38.29 -3.18 -9.74
CA LEU A 195 -38.32 -3.32 -11.21
C LEU A 195 -38.75 -4.71 -11.67
N THR A 196 -38.50 -5.74 -10.88
CA THR A 196 -38.87 -7.13 -11.17
C THR A 196 -40.26 -7.50 -10.65
N ARG A 197 -41.11 -6.51 -10.30
CA ARG A 197 -42.49 -6.71 -9.79
C ARG A 197 -42.61 -7.77 -8.69
N GLY A 198 -41.62 -7.83 -7.79
CA GLY A 198 -41.64 -8.76 -6.65
C GLY A 198 -41.03 -10.15 -6.89
N GLU A 199 -40.51 -10.46 -8.07
CA GLU A 199 -39.85 -11.76 -8.37
C GLU A 199 -38.33 -11.77 -8.10
N ALA A 200 -37.83 -10.91 -7.20
CA ALA A 200 -36.51 -11.12 -6.62
C ALA A 200 -36.61 -12.23 -5.57
N GLU A 201 -36.57 -13.49 -6.01
CA GLU A 201 -36.52 -14.62 -5.09
C GLU A 201 -35.25 -14.55 -4.24
N PHE A 202 -35.43 -14.33 -2.94
CA PHE A 202 -34.39 -14.55 -1.93
C PHE A 202 -34.09 -16.04 -1.83
N SER A 203 -33.20 -16.52 -2.70
CA SER A 203 -32.61 -17.84 -2.57
C SER A 203 -31.48 -17.77 -1.53
N SER A 204 -31.78 -18.13 -0.29
CA SER A 204 -30.78 -18.40 0.75
C SER A 204 -30.08 -19.75 0.55
N ARG A 205 -30.06 -20.27 -0.68
CA ARG A 205 -29.30 -21.49 -0.96
C ARG A 205 -27.82 -21.13 -0.95
N PRO A 206 -26.99 -21.82 -0.15
CA PRO A 206 -25.55 -21.71 -0.31
C PRO A 206 -25.25 -22.02 -1.77
N THR A 207 -24.66 -21.06 -2.50
CA THR A 207 -24.36 -21.21 -3.92
C THR A 207 -23.57 -22.51 -4.11
N ASP A 208 -24.21 -23.52 -4.69
CA ASP A 208 -23.55 -24.75 -5.05
C ASP A 208 -22.55 -24.43 -6.16
N ARG A 209 -21.29 -24.82 -5.94
CA ARG A 209 -20.13 -24.39 -6.73
C ARG A 209 -19.97 -25.21 -8.01
N THR A 210 -21.03 -25.41 -8.76
CA THR A 210 -21.00 -26.30 -9.94
C THR A 210 -21.57 -25.59 -11.16
N GLY A 211 -20.68 -24.95 -11.92
CA GLY A 211 -20.98 -24.42 -13.25
C GLY A 211 -19.70 -23.95 -13.96
N PRO A 212 -19.65 -23.95 -15.30
CA PRO A 212 -18.44 -23.59 -16.05
C PRO A 212 -18.00 -22.13 -15.86
N LEU A 213 -18.87 -21.27 -15.30
CA LEU A 213 -18.60 -19.88 -14.90
C LEU A 213 -18.41 -19.69 -13.37
N ALA A 214 -18.40 -20.79 -12.60
CA ALA A 214 -18.04 -20.83 -11.17
C ALA A 214 -16.53 -20.71 -10.94
N ASN A 215 -15.73 -20.78 -12.00
CA ASN A 215 -14.28 -20.66 -11.98
C ASN A 215 -13.82 -19.20 -12.17
N HIS A 216 -14.22 -18.27 -11.31
CA HIS A 216 -13.54 -16.97 -11.23
C HIS A 216 -12.66 -16.95 -9.99
N PHE A 217 -11.39 -16.70 -10.25
CA PHE A 217 -10.22 -17.08 -9.47
C PHE A 217 -10.12 -16.31 -8.15
N ASP A 218 -10.30 -17.02 -7.04
CA ASP A 218 -10.05 -16.50 -5.70
C ASP A 218 -8.52 -16.46 -5.48
N LEU A 219 -7.95 -15.26 -5.36
CA LEU A 219 -6.52 -15.02 -5.16
C LEU A 219 -5.97 -15.83 -3.97
N THR A 220 -6.80 -16.07 -2.95
CA THR A 220 -6.42 -16.82 -1.74
C THR A 220 -6.47 -18.33 -1.93
N LYS A 221 -7.23 -18.83 -2.92
CA LYS A 221 -7.30 -20.26 -3.24
C LYS A 221 -6.27 -20.70 -4.24
N HIS A 222 -5.79 -19.78 -5.08
CA HIS A 222 -4.69 -20.11 -5.96
C HIS A 222 -3.37 -20.08 -5.21
N ARG A 223 -2.85 -21.28 -4.93
CA ARG A 223 -1.63 -21.50 -4.17
C ARG A 223 -0.46 -20.65 -4.67
N GLY A 224 -0.31 -20.50 -5.99
CA GLY A 224 0.76 -19.69 -6.57
C GLY A 224 0.63 -18.19 -6.31
N ILE A 225 -0.60 -17.65 -6.27
CA ILE A 225 -0.82 -16.22 -6.00
C ILE A 225 -0.76 -15.94 -4.51
N LEU A 226 -1.27 -16.86 -3.68
CA LEU A 226 -1.08 -16.82 -2.23
C LEU A 226 0.41 -16.80 -1.87
N LEU A 227 1.23 -17.67 -2.50
CA LEU A 227 2.68 -17.67 -2.32
C LEU A 227 3.31 -16.34 -2.73
N LEU A 228 2.89 -15.74 -3.85
CA LEU A 228 3.36 -14.41 -4.27
C LEU A 228 3.00 -13.31 -3.27
N LEU A 229 1.81 -13.36 -2.67
CA LEU A 229 1.40 -12.42 -1.63
C LEU A 229 2.21 -12.59 -0.34
N VAL A 230 2.50 -13.84 0.05
CA VAL A 230 3.38 -14.14 1.19
C VAL A 230 4.80 -13.63 0.93
N LEU A 231 5.35 -13.87 -0.27
CA LEU A 231 6.66 -13.36 -0.68
C LEU A 231 6.70 -11.83 -0.69
N LEU A 232 5.69 -11.19 -1.25
CA LEU A 232 5.56 -9.73 -1.29
C LEU A 232 5.54 -9.15 0.13
N THR A 233 4.74 -9.75 1.02
CA THR A 233 4.62 -9.31 2.42
C THR A 233 5.93 -9.55 3.17
N GLY A 234 6.57 -10.70 2.97
CA GLY A 234 7.86 -11.03 3.59
C GLY A 234 8.96 -10.07 3.17
N LEU A 235 9.11 -9.82 1.87
CA LEU A 235 10.11 -8.88 1.34
C LEU A 235 9.81 -7.44 1.74
N GLY A 236 8.54 -7.02 1.74
CA GLY A 236 8.15 -5.68 2.17
C GLY A 236 8.41 -5.46 3.66
N THR A 237 8.11 -6.45 4.50
CA THR A 237 8.40 -6.41 5.93
C THR A 237 9.91 -6.39 6.18
N TYR A 238 10.66 -7.23 5.46
CA TYR A 238 12.12 -7.26 5.51
C TYR A 238 12.72 -5.90 5.16
N ALA A 239 12.31 -5.31 4.04
CA ALA A 239 12.80 -4.00 3.62
C ALA A 239 12.50 -2.91 4.66
N LEU A 240 11.27 -2.92 5.21
CA LEU A 240 10.86 -1.94 6.22
C LEU A 240 11.64 -2.09 7.53
N VAL A 241 11.75 -3.32 8.04
CA VAL A 241 12.46 -3.59 9.30
C VAL A 241 13.92 -3.22 9.18
N ASP A 242 14.57 -3.64 8.10
CA ASP A 242 16.00 -3.34 7.92
C ASP A 242 16.26 -1.87 7.65
N TYR A 243 15.39 -1.18 6.93
CA TYR A 243 15.51 0.27 6.76
C TYR A 243 15.51 0.99 8.12
N VAL A 244 14.70 0.53 9.09
CA VAL A 244 14.68 1.10 10.45
C VAL A 244 15.92 0.68 11.26
N LEU A 245 16.35 -0.57 11.15
CA LEU A 245 17.46 -1.10 11.95
C LEU A 245 18.86 -0.69 11.45
N LEU A 246 18.99 -0.34 10.17
CA LEU A 246 20.27 0.01 9.54
C LEU A 246 20.42 1.52 9.31
N THR A 247 19.63 2.34 10.00
CA THR A 247 19.69 3.82 9.95
C THR A 247 21.04 4.40 10.36
N GLU A 248 21.83 3.66 11.13
CA GLU A 248 23.18 4.07 11.55
C GLU A 248 24.25 3.81 10.47
N PHE A 249 23.88 3.22 9.33
CA PHE A 249 24.81 2.89 8.27
C PHE A 249 24.57 3.70 7.00
N LEU A 250 25.61 4.40 6.55
CA LEU A 250 25.58 5.20 5.32
C LEU A 250 26.33 4.48 4.20
N ILE A 251 25.77 4.48 3.00
CA ILE A 251 26.46 3.95 1.81
C ILE A 251 27.24 5.07 1.14
N LEU A 252 28.51 4.82 0.87
CA LEU A 252 29.42 5.67 0.12
C LEU A 252 29.73 5.10 -1.26
N GLY A 253 29.75 5.99 -2.24
CA GLY A 253 30.06 5.67 -3.63
C GLY A 253 28.86 5.14 -4.42
N ASP A 254 29.11 4.77 -5.67
CA ASP A 254 28.07 4.36 -6.60
C ASP A 254 27.56 2.96 -6.26
N LEU A 255 26.25 2.84 -6.07
CA LEU A 255 25.61 1.55 -5.89
C LEU A 255 25.62 0.76 -7.21
N PRO A 256 26.09 -0.50 -7.21
CA PRO A 256 26.00 -1.33 -8.39
C PRO A 256 24.52 -1.57 -8.71
N LEU A 257 24.11 -1.34 -9.96
CA LEU A 257 22.71 -1.50 -10.39
C LEU A 257 22.31 -2.97 -10.62
N TRP A 258 23.27 -3.84 -10.90
CA TRP A 258 23.01 -5.24 -11.25
C TRP A 258 22.29 -6.05 -10.15
N PRO A 259 22.50 -5.86 -8.84
CA PRO A 259 21.76 -6.56 -7.78
C PRO A 259 20.27 -6.19 -7.82
N PHE A 260 19.94 -4.91 -8.03
CA PHE A 260 18.56 -4.43 -8.13
C PHE A 260 17.87 -5.00 -9.37
N ILE A 261 18.54 -4.96 -10.52
CA ILE A 261 17.99 -5.50 -11.75
C ILE A 261 17.80 -7.02 -11.62
N SER A 262 18.79 -7.74 -11.09
CA SER A 262 18.72 -9.19 -10.93
C SER A 262 17.63 -9.63 -9.95
N SER A 263 17.47 -8.96 -8.81
CA SER A 263 16.40 -9.25 -7.84
C SER A 263 15.02 -9.02 -8.46
N GLY A 264 14.85 -7.92 -9.19
CA GLY A 264 13.65 -7.61 -9.95
C GLY A 264 13.33 -8.65 -11.03
N LEU A 265 14.34 -9.11 -11.79
CA LEU A 265 14.17 -10.14 -12.81
C LEU A 265 13.81 -11.50 -12.21
N VAL A 266 14.45 -11.90 -11.11
CA VAL A 266 14.14 -13.14 -10.38
C VAL A 266 12.72 -13.09 -9.82
N ALA A 267 12.34 -11.98 -9.18
CA ALA A 267 10.99 -11.73 -8.70
C ALA A 267 9.96 -11.77 -9.85
N GLY A 268 10.28 -11.18 -11.00
CA GLY A 268 9.45 -11.19 -12.19
C GLY A 268 9.24 -12.59 -12.75
N ALA A 269 10.32 -13.37 -12.88
CA ALA A 269 10.27 -14.76 -13.33
C ALA A 269 9.43 -15.63 -12.38
N LEU A 270 9.59 -15.45 -11.07
CA LEU A 270 8.77 -16.11 -10.05
C LEU A 270 7.30 -15.68 -10.14
N GLY A 271 7.02 -14.40 -10.31
CA GLY A 271 5.66 -13.86 -10.49
C GLY A 271 4.95 -14.44 -11.70
N VAL A 272 5.63 -14.48 -12.85
CA VAL A 272 5.09 -15.08 -14.08
C VAL A 272 4.87 -16.58 -13.92
N ARG A 273 5.81 -17.31 -13.31
CA ARG A 273 5.73 -18.77 -13.14
C ARG A 273 4.66 -19.17 -12.13
N LEU A 274 4.65 -18.56 -10.95
CA LEU A 274 3.70 -18.86 -9.86
C LEU A 274 2.31 -18.32 -10.15
N GLY A 275 2.19 -17.24 -10.94
CA GLY A 275 0.91 -16.71 -11.41
C GLY A 275 0.34 -17.42 -12.63
N ARG A 276 0.95 -18.51 -13.14
CA ARG A 276 0.35 -19.30 -14.23
C ARG A 276 -0.99 -19.89 -13.78
N GLY A 277 -2.01 -19.74 -14.61
CA GLY A 277 -3.39 -20.14 -14.28
C GLY A 277 -4.23 -19.04 -13.62
N ALA A 278 -3.61 -17.94 -13.20
CA ALA A 278 -4.31 -16.72 -12.78
C ALA A 278 -4.76 -15.89 -14.00
N PRO A 279 -5.86 -15.11 -13.88
CA PRO A 279 -6.21 -14.17 -14.92
C PRO A 279 -5.11 -13.10 -15.08
N ALA A 280 -5.00 -12.57 -16.31
CA ALA A 280 -3.80 -11.88 -16.76
C ALA A 280 -3.54 -10.59 -15.97
N ALA A 281 -4.58 -9.81 -15.69
CA ALA A 281 -4.46 -8.52 -14.99
C ALA A 281 -3.92 -8.69 -13.56
N GLU A 282 -4.35 -9.75 -12.88
CA GLU A 282 -3.98 -10.13 -11.51
C GLU A 282 -2.55 -10.58 -11.42
N ARG A 283 -2.17 -11.46 -12.35
CA ARG A 283 -0.79 -11.92 -12.48
C ARG A 283 0.14 -10.73 -12.71
N PHE A 284 -0.19 -9.86 -13.66
CA PHE A 284 0.67 -8.72 -13.98
C PHE A 284 0.76 -7.72 -12.82
N GLY A 285 -0.35 -7.41 -12.15
CA GLY A 285 -0.36 -6.50 -11.01
C GLY A 285 0.50 -6.99 -9.84
N ILE A 286 0.29 -8.24 -9.41
CA ILE A 286 1.05 -8.81 -8.28
C ILE A 286 2.52 -9.02 -8.65
N THR A 287 2.80 -9.44 -9.89
CA THR A 287 4.19 -9.60 -10.37
C THR A 287 4.93 -8.26 -10.38
N ALA A 288 4.31 -7.20 -10.90
CA ALA A 288 4.92 -5.88 -10.93
C ALA A 288 5.22 -5.34 -9.52
N LEU A 289 4.28 -5.52 -8.58
CA LEU A 289 4.50 -5.17 -7.17
C LEU A 289 5.64 -5.97 -6.56
N LEU A 290 5.70 -7.28 -6.83
CA LEU A 290 6.78 -8.12 -6.33
C LEU A 290 8.14 -7.69 -6.88
N CYS A 291 8.23 -7.34 -8.16
CA CYS A 291 9.47 -6.79 -8.74
C CYS A 291 9.90 -5.51 -8.02
N ALA A 292 8.99 -4.56 -7.84
CA ALA A 292 9.30 -3.28 -7.20
C ALA A 292 9.75 -3.48 -5.75
N VAL A 293 9.03 -4.30 -4.98
CA VAL A 293 9.39 -4.58 -3.58
C VAL A 293 10.71 -5.35 -3.49
N ALA A 294 10.99 -6.27 -4.41
CA ALA A 294 12.28 -6.98 -4.45
C ALA A 294 13.45 -6.03 -4.74
N MET A 295 13.27 -5.09 -5.67
CA MET A 295 14.26 -4.04 -5.94
C MET A 295 14.50 -3.17 -4.70
N LEU A 296 13.43 -2.70 -4.05
CA LEU A 296 13.55 -1.91 -2.81
C LEU A 296 14.23 -2.68 -1.68
N ALA A 297 13.87 -3.95 -1.49
CA ALA A 297 14.49 -4.84 -0.51
C ALA A 297 15.98 -5.12 -0.79
N THR A 298 16.44 -4.88 -2.02
CA THR A 298 17.86 -5.07 -2.38
C THR A 298 18.75 -4.06 -1.67
N PHE A 299 18.27 -2.84 -1.41
CA PHE A 299 19.05 -1.81 -0.73
C PHE A 299 19.51 -2.25 0.69
N PRO A 300 18.61 -2.58 1.64
CA PRO A 300 19.02 -3.11 2.93
C PRO A 300 19.72 -4.48 2.81
N GLY A 301 19.39 -5.26 1.77
CA GLY A 301 20.08 -6.51 1.47
C GLY A 301 21.57 -6.32 1.17
N LEU A 302 21.93 -5.27 0.43
CA LEU A 302 23.32 -4.91 0.16
C LEU A 302 24.04 -4.47 1.43
N GLN A 303 23.39 -3.67 2.29
CA GLN A 303 23.96 -3.28 3.57
C GLN A 303 24.24 -4.50 4.46
N ARG A 304 23.27 -5.41 4.61
CA ARG A 304 23.48 -6.66 5.37
C ARG A 304 24.58 -7.54 4.78
N TYR A 305 24.63 -7.65 3.45
CA TYR A 305 25.68 -8.39 2.77
C TYR A 305 27.06 -7.82 3.11
N THR A 306 27.22 -6.50 3.05
CA THR A 306 28.47 -5.83 3.42
C THR A 306 28.86 -6.12 4.86
N LEU A 307 27.91 -6.07 5.81
CA LEU A 307 28.17 -6.41 7.21
C LEU A 307 28.48 -7.90 7.44
N LEU A 308 28.07 -8.79 6.54
CA LEU A 308 28.43 -10.21 6.60
C LEU A 308 29.83 -10.49 6.03
N VAL A 309 30.21 -9.78 4.97
CA VAL A 309 31.52 -9.96 4.30
C VAL A 309 32.63 -9.22 5.05
N SER A 310 32.32 -8.04 5.60
CA SER A 310 33.22 -7.23 6.43
C SER A 310 32.60 -7.01 7.81
N PRO A 311 32.55 -8.02 8.68
CA PRO A 311 31.91 -7.90 10.00
C PRO A 311 32.66 -6.95 10.93
N GLU A 312 33.99 -6.90 10.82
CA GLU A 312 34.82 -5.96 11.55
C GLU A 312 35.03 -4.70 10.69
N PRO A 313 34.70 -3.50 11.19
CA PRO A 313 34.97 -2.27 10.47
C PRO A 313 36.46 -1.96 10.46
N GLN A 314 36.92 -1.38 9.36
CA GLN A 314 38.24 -0.76 9.25
C GLN A 314 38.15 0.70 9.66
N THR A 315 39.07 1.09 10.52
CA THR A 315 39.22 2.46 11.00
C THR A 315 40.07 3.24 9.99
N VAL A 316 39.49 4.26 9.35
CA VAL A 316 40.11 5.01 8.25
C VAL A 316 40.08 6.50 8.54
N ASP A 317 41.24 7.13 8.40
CA ASP A 317 41.43 8.56 8.60
C ASP A 317 41.03 9.33 7.34
N PHE A 318 40.15 10.31 7.51
CA PHE A 318 39.79 11.26 6.46
C PHE A 318 40.26 12.65 6.82
N GLN A 319 40.70 13.40 5.81
CA GLN A 319 41.03 14.81 5.97
C GLN A 319 39.77 15.66 5.86
N ASN A 320 39.49 16.45 6.89
CA ASN A 320 38.43 17.45 6.93
C ASN A 320 38.87 18.66 6.10
N THR A 321 38.47 18.75 4.84
CA THR A 321 38.95 19.82 3.93
C THR A 321 38.10 21.08 4.03
N GLU A 322 36.82 20.93 4.32
CA GLU A 322 35.88 21.98 4.71
C GLU A 322 35.06 21.48 5.90
N THR A 323 34.49 22.34 6.73
CA THR A 323 33.68 21.90 7.89
C THR A 323 32.66 20.84 7.48
N ALA A 324 32.78 19.64 8.06
CA ALA A 324 31.92 18.48 7.79
C ALA A 324 32.04 17.89 6.37
N TYR A 325 33.11 18.18 5.63
CA TYR A 325 33.41 17.57 4.34
C TYR A 325 34.75 16.86 4.40
N PHE A 326 34.71 15.53 4.25
CA PHE A 326 35.85 14.67 4.52
C PHE A 326 36.29 13.95 3.26
N THR A 327 37.56 14.06 2.93
CA THR A 327 38.16 13.48 1.72
C THR A 327 39.21 12.45 2.06
N ASN A 328 39.31 11.38 1.27
CA ASN A 328 40.36 10.38 1.38
C ASN A 328 40.81 9.95 -0.02
N PRO A 329 42.12 9.73 -0.28
CA PRO A 329 42.60 9.32 -1.60
C PRO A 329 42.12 7.96 -2.10
N GLN A 330 41.71 7.07 -1.19
CA GLN A 330 41.37 5.67 -1.46
C GLN A 330 39.86 5.38 -1.38
N TYR A 331 39.09 6.26 -0.74
CA TYR A 331 37.66 6.06 -0.48
C TYR A 331 36.83 7.24 -1.00
N PRO A 332 35.53 7.03 -1.33
CA PRO A 332 34.65 8.13 -1.71
C PRO A 332 34.56 9.19 -0.62
N ASP A 333 34.41 10.45 -1.03
CA ASP A 333 34.25 11.58 -0.12
C ASP A 333 32.99 11.42 0.75
N ILE A 334 33.08 11.90 2.00
CA ILE A 334 32.00 11.88 2.96
C ILE A 334 31.54 13.32 3.17
N ASP A 335 30.33 13.62 2.73
CA ASP A 335 29.69 14.92 2.96
C ASP A 335 28.71 14.83 4.14
N GLN A 336 29.04 15.54 5.22
CA GLN A 336 28.23 15.68 6.43
C GLN A 336 27.84 17.13 6.71
N ARG A 337 28.09 18.06 5.77
CA ARG A 337 27.67 19.49 5.85
C ARG A 337 26.17 19.67 6.08
N GLN A 338 25.48 18.59 5.80
CA GLN A 338 24.07 18.41 5.64
C GLN A 338 23.44 17.59 6.77
N SER A 339 24.27 17.06 7.66
CA SER A 339 23.84 16.23 8.78
C SER A 339 23.09 17.02 9.85
N ASN A 340 22.26 16.32 10.62
CA ASN A 340 21.46 16.89 11.71
C ASN A 340 22.29 17.19 12.99
N ILE A 341 23.63 17.23 12.88
CA ILE A 341 24.55 17.51 13.98
C ILE A 341 25.59 18.59 13.60
N PRO A 342 25.16 19.76 13.09
CA PRO A 342 26.09 20.73 12.52
C PRO A 342 27.04 21.35 13.56
N GLU A 343 26.60 21.60 14.78
CA GLU A 343 27.44 22.18 15.84
C GLU A 343 28.55 21.21 16.27
N TYR A 344 28.26 19.90 16.25
CA TYR A 344 29.26 18.87 16.48
C TYR A 344 30.36 18.93 15.43
N TRP A 345 30.03 19.00 14.14
CA TRP A 345 31.04 19.08 13.09
C TRP A 345 31.80 20.39 13.06
N GLN A 346 31.19 21.51 13.49
CA GLN A 346 31.87 22.79 13.65
C GLN A 346 32.99 22.76 14.70
N SER A 347 32.96 21.78 15.62
CA SER A 347 34.04 21.59 16.60
C SER A 347 35.35 21.06 15.99
N PHE A 348 35.29 20.54 14.75
CA PHE A 348 36.44 20.05 13.99
C PHE A 348 36.82 21.08 12.90
N PRO A 349 37.85 21.91 13.10
CA PRO A 349 38.31 22.85 12.07
C PRO A 349 38.79 22.15 10.80
N ALA A 350 38.74 22.89 9.69
CA ALA A 350 39.33 22.43 8.43
C ALA A 350 40.84 22.22 8.58
N GLY A 351 41.33 21.12 8.02
CA GLY A 351 42.70 20.61 8.18
C GLY A 351 42.82 19.46 9.18
N ASP A 352 41.83 19.26 10.05
CA ASP A 352 41.83 18.16 11.01
C ASP A 352 41.61 16.80 10.34
N ILE A 353 42.01 15.75 11.06
CA ILE A 353 41.77 14.36 10.68
C ILE A 353 40.62 13.84 11.52
N TYR A 354 39.60 13.29 10.86
CA TYR A 354 38.53 12.56 11.54
C TYR A 354 38.53 11.11 11.08
N THR A 355 38.36 10.20 12.04
CA THR A 355 38.49 8.77 11.81
C THR A 355 37.10 8.14 11.73
N PHE A 356 36.79 7.51 10.59
CA PHE A 356 35.53 6.81 10.35
C PHE A 356 35.71 5.29 10.40
N ASN A 357 34.65 4.59 10.78
CA ASN A 357 34.58 3.13 10.75
C ASN A 357 33.87 2.68 9.48
N LEU A 358 34.60 2.02 8.58
CA LEU A 358 34.15 1.61 7.26
C LEU A 358 34.04 0.09 7.16
N HIS A 359 33.01 -0.40 6.49
CA HIS A 359 32.85 -1.80 6.10
C HIS A 359 32.96 -1.91 4.58
N GLU A 360 33.87 -2.77 4.11
CA GLU A 360 34.09 -2.97 2.68
C GLU A 360 33.07 -3.93 2.09
N SER A 361 32.38 -3.51 1.01
CA SER A 361 31.39 -4.38 0.36
C SER A 361 32.00 -5.41 -0.58
N GLY A 362 33.21 -5.16 -1.10
CA GLY A 362 33.78 -5.90 -2.23
C GLY A 362 33.03 -5.68 -3.56
N LEU A 363 32.04 -4.79 -3.59
CA LEU A 363 31.17 -4.51 -4.75
C LEU A 363 31.35 -3.09 -5.32
N GLY A 364 32.38 -2.37 -4.89
CA GLY A 364 32.70 -1.02 -5.36
C GLY A 364 32.05 0.13 -4.58
N PHE A 365 31.28 -0.18 -3.53
CA PHE A 365 30.79 0.80 -2.56
C PHE A 365 31.30 0.47 -1.14
N VAL A 366 31.18 1.41 -0.22
CA VAL A 366 31.61 1.23 1.18
C VAL A 366 30.48 1.62 2.11
N LEU A 367 30.42 1.03 3.30
CA LEU A 367 29.39 1.32 4.28
C LEU A 367 30.03 1.92 5.53
N ILE A 368 29.68 3.15 5.87
CA ILE A 368 30.15 3.83 7.10
C ILE A 368 29.24 3.45 8.26
N SER A 369 29.82 3.09 9.40
CA SER A 369 29.10 3.07 10.66
C SER A 369 29.11 4.47 11.30
N MET A 370 27.94 5.09 11.40
CA MET A 370 27.73 6.36 12.10
C MET A 370 27.45 6.18 13.59
N SER A 371 27.46 4.94 14.08
CA SER A 371 27.15 4.61 15.49
C SER A 371 28.06 5.36 16.48
N SER A 372 29.37 5.40 16.22
CA SER A 372 30.35 6.13 17.03
C SER A 372 30.15 7.64 16.91
N VAL A 373 29.95 8.14 15.69
CA VAL A 373 29.68 9.57 15.42
C VAL A 373 28.45 10.05 16.18
N TYR A 374 27.36 9.28 16.17
CA TYR A 374 26.14 9.59 16.90
C TYR A 374 26.30 9.46 18.42
N ALA A 375 27.15 8.54 18.90
CA ALA A 375 27.46 8.46 20.31
C ALA A 375 28.27 9.67 20.80
N GLU A 376 29.28 10.07 20.03
CA GLU A 376 30.14 11.23 20.30
C GLU A 376 29.35 12.54 20.22
N SER A 377 28.49 12.69 19.21
CA SER A 377 27.64 13.88 19.08
C SER A 377 26.64 13.99 20.23
N ARG A 378 26.02 12.88 20.67
CA ARG A 378 25.16 12.88 21.87
C ARG A 378 25.92 13.30 23.12
N ALA A 379 27.17 12.85 23.28
CA ALA A 379 28.00 13.27 24.41
C ALA A 379 28.34 14.77 24.35
N PHE A 380 28.65 15.29 23.14
CA PHE A 380 28.92 16.70 22.90
C PHE A 380 27.72 17.59 23.30
N TYR A 381 26.51 17.30 22.81
CA TYR A 381 25.31 18.07 23.17
C TYR A 381 24.89 17.87 24.64
N GLY A 382 25.12 16.68 25.19
CA GLY A 382 24.89 16.39 26.61
C GLY A 382 25.78 17.22 27.54
N ALA A 383 27.04 17.42 27.17
CA ALA A 383 27.99 18.25 27.93
C ALA A 383 27.66 19.75 27.86
N GLN A 384 26.97 20.20 26.80
CA GLN A 384 26.56 21.59 26.61
C GLN A 384 25.22 21.92 27.27
N SER A 385 24.45 20.91 27.68
CA SER A 385 23.19 21.08 28.40
C SER A 385 23.51 21.28 29.89
N PRO A 386 23.41 22.49 30.46
CA PRO A 386 23.62 22.66 31.88
C PRO A 386 22.53 21.85 32.62
N THR A 387 22.95 21.08 33.62
CA THR A 387 22.04 20.46 34.58
C THR A 387 21.13 21.55 35.15
N GLN A 388 19.86 21.52 34.77
CA GLN A 388 18.80 22.29 35.43
C GLN A 388 18.24 21.50 36.60
#